data_AF-A0A484C0R5-F1
#
_entry.id   AF-A0A484C0R5-F1
#
_cell.length_a   1.000
_cell.length_b   1.000
_cell.length_c   1.000
_cell.angle_alpha   90.00
_cell.angle_beta   90.00
_cell.angle_gamma   90.00
#
_symmetry.space_group_name_H-M   'P 1'
#
loop_
_entity.id
_entity.type
_entity.pdbx_description
1 polymer ?
#
loop_
_entity_poly.entity_id
_entity_poly.type
_entity_poly.pdbx_seq_one_letter_code
_entity_poly.pdbx_strand_id
1 'polypeptide(L)'
;MDKDKQIVPNQIGYLILKDDGAVLESGGDLKNDERSANVIMGLLNLTESIDDNFIANSSCERITIDYEHHSYSICMSNRHIYIVKFSKGQNGATTSSSSSTSVYIDANNELTTNSGTVLA
;
A
#
# COMPACT_ATOMS: atom_id res chain seq x y z
N MET A 1 -10.40 -25.30 -15.08
CA MET A 1 -10.07 -25.12 -13.65
C MET A 1 -10.15 -23.63 -13.42
N ASP A 2 -11.37 -23.17 -13.15
CA ASP A 2 -11.66 -21.77 -12.94
C ASP A 2 -10.98 -21.34 -11.65
N LYS A 3 -9.95 -20.50 -11.80
CA LYS A 3 -9.37 -19.81 -10.66
C LYS A 3 -10.41 -18.80 -10.23
N ASP A 4 -11.19 -19.15 -9.21
CA ASP A 4 -11.94 -18.20 -8.41
C ASP A 4 -10.92 -17.20 -7.86
N LYS A 5 -10.63 -16.19 -8.68
CA LYS A 5 -9.84 -15.04 -8.32
C LYS A 5 -10.71 -14.29 -7.34
N GLN A 6 -10.57 -14.67 -6.08
CA GLN A 6 -11.30 -14.12 -4.94
C GLN A 6 -11.33 -12.61 -5.09
N ILE A 7 -12.47 -12.08 -5.53
CA ILE A 7 -12.67 -10.65 -5.75
C ILE A 7 -12.74 -10.08 -4.34
N VAL A 8 -11.66 -9.42 -3.93
CA VAL A 8 -11.64 -8.78 -2.61
C VAL A 8 -12.75 -7.73 -2.63
N PRO A 9 -13.58 -7.61 -1.57
CA PRO A 9 -14.64 -6.61 -1.52
C PRO A 9 -14.11 -5.21 -1.89
N ASN A 10 -14.86 -4.50 -2.73
CA ASN A 10 -14.53 -3.18 -3.24
C ASN A 10 -13.24 -3.07 -4.08
N GLN A 11 -12.64 -4.20 -4.48
CA GLN A 11 -11.54 -4.20 -5.43
C GLN A 11 -12.02 -3.69 -6.79
N ILE A 12 -11.40 -2.61 -7.25
CA ILE A 12 -11.69 -1.98 -8.55
C ILE A 12 -10.52 -2.07 -9.52
N GLY A 13 -9.32 -2.45 -9.06
CA GLY A 13 -8.16 -2.65 -9.92
C GLY A 13 -7.06 -3.44 -9.25
N TYR A 14 -6.16 -4.00 -10.06
CA TYR A 14 -4.95 -4.68 -9.56
C TYR A 14 -3.81 -4.62 -10.57
N LEU A 15 -2.58 -4.67 -10.04
CA LEU A 15 -1.34 -4.87 -10.77
C LEU A 15 -0.51 -5.93 -10.05
N ILE A 16 0.11 -6.82 -10.82
CA ILE A 16 1.12 -7.76 -10.34
C ILE A 16 2.40 -7.45 -11.09
N LEU A 17 3.45 -7.07 -10.36
CA LEU A 17 4.76 -6.77 -10.93
C LEU A 17 5.77 -7.84 -10.50
N LYS A 18 6.82 -8.00 -11.29
CA LYS A 18 8.07 -8.61 -10.82
C LYS A 18 8.85 -7.64 -9.92
N ASP A 19 9.87 -8.16 -9.27
CA ASP A 19 10.85 -7.39 -8.51
C ASP A 19 11.60 -6.34 -9.34
N ASP A 20 11.72 -6.53 -10.66
CA ASP A 20 12.28 -5.54 -11.59
C ASP A 20 11.27 -4.46 -12.04
N GLY A 21 10.02 -4.51 -11.55
CA GLY A 21 8.96 -3.58 -11.90
C GLY A 21 8.18 -3.91 -13.18
N ALA A 22 8.54 -4.98 -13.91
CA ALA A 22 7.81 -5.40 -15.11
C ALA A 22 6.40 -5.89 -14.76
N VAL A 23 5.39 -5.42 -15.50
CA VAL A 23 3.99 -5.82 -15.33
C VAL A 23 3.79 -7.26 -15.82
N LEU A 24 3.36 -8.15 -14.91
CA LEU A 24 2.98 -9.52 -15.24
C LEU A 24 1.49 -9.65 -15.54
N GLU A 25 0.67 -9.01 -14.71
CA GLU A 25 -0.78 -9.06 -14.82
C GLU A 25 -1.36 -7.73 -14.38
N SER A 26 -2.44 -7.29 -15.04
CA SER A 26 -3.15 -6.07 -14.68
C SER A 26 -4.64 -6.20 -14.99
N GLY A 27 -5.48 -5.44 -14.29
CA GLY A 27 -6.90 -5.36 -14.61
C GLY A 27 -7.69 -4.36 -13.78
N GLY A 28 -8.96 -4.19 -14.14
CA GLY A 28 -9.81 -3.12 -13.62
C GLY A 28 -9.24 -1.74 -13.95
N ASP A 29 -9.35 -0.82 -12.99
CA ASP A 29 -8.83 0.55 -13.08
C ASP A 29 -7.31 0.65 -13.31
N LEU A 30 -6.57 -0.42 -12.98
CA LEU A 30 -5.12 -0.45 -13.13
C LEU A 30 -4.66 -1.23 -14.38
N LYS A 31 -5.59 -1.57 -15.28
CA LYS A 31 -5.25 -2.28 -16.51
C LYS A 31 -4.30 -1.44 -17.37
N ASN A 32 -3.11 -2.00 -17.64
CA ASN A 32 -2.03 -1.34 -18.37
C ASN A 32 -1.57 0.01 -17.76
N ASP A 33 -1.81 0.23 -16.47
CA ASP A 33 -1.35 1.45 -15.78
C ASP A 33 0.12 1.33 -15.34
N GLU A 34 1.02 1.34 -16.32
CA GLU A 34 2.46 1.31 -16.10
C GLU A 34 2.97 2.55 -15.35
N ARG A 35 2.24 3.66 -15.41
CA ARG A 35 2.58 4.87 -14.67
C ARG A 35 2.44 4.63 -13.18
N SER A 36 1.33 4.05 -12.72
CA SER A 36 1.16 3.67 -11.32
C SER A 36 2.19 2.64 -10.88
N ALA A 37 2.52 1.67 -11.74
CA ALA A 37 3.58 0.70 -11.46
C ALA A 37 4.92 1.41 -11.19
N ASN A 38 5.34 2.32 -12.07
CA ASN A 38 6.60 3.07 -11.92
C ASN A 38 6.65 3.92 -10.64
N VAL A 39 5.53 4.59 -10.30
CA VAL A 39 5.44 5.39 -9.07
C VAL A 39 5.55 4.50 -7.83
N ILE A 40 4.85 3.36 -7.82
CA ILE A 40 4.87 2.42 -6.69
C ILE A 40 6.25 1.77 -6.55
N MET A 41 6.92 1.43 -7.64
CA MET A 41 8.30 0.96 -7.62
C MET A 41 9.25 2.00 -7.01
N GLY A 42 9.09 3.27 -7.38
CA GLY A 42 9.86 4.36 -6.76
C GLY A 42 9.64 4.42 -5.24
N LEU A 43 8.39 4.27 -4.78
CA LEU A 43 8.07 4.22 -3.36
C LEU A 43 8.73 3.03 -2.64
N LEU A 44 8.67 1.84 -3.23
CA LEU A 44 9.28 0.63 -2.66
C LEU A 44 10.80 0.78 -2.50
N ASN A 45 11.48 1.28 -3.54
CA ASN A 45 12.91 1.53 -3.49
C ASN A 45 13.30 2.55 -2.41
N LEU A 46 12.45 3.55 -2.16
CA LEU A 46 12.65 4.49 -1.06
C LEU A 46 12.52 3.78 0.30
N THR A 47 11.55 2.88 0.45
CA THR A 47 11.35 2.17 1.72
C THR A 47 12.49 1.19 2.05
N GLU A 48 13.18 0.66 1.04
CA GLU A 48 14.37 -0.18 1.24
C GLU A 48 15.58 0.60 1.78
N SER A 49 15.60 1.93 1.62
CA SER A 49 16.68 2.80 2.13
C SER A 49 16.50 3.23 3.59
N ILE A 50 15.40 2.82 4.23
CA ILE A 50 15.11 3.18 5.61
C ILE A 50 16.02 2.37 6.54
N ASP A 51 16.73 3.05 7.44
CA ASP A 51 17.61 2.42 8.43
C ASP A 51 16.83 1.46 9.33
N ASP A 52 17.37 0.26 9.56
CA ASP A 52 16.84 -0.74 10.49
C ASP A 52 16.68 -0.18 11.91
N ASN A 53 17.49 0.82 12.29
CA ASN A 53 17.36 1.51 13.57
C ASN A 53 16.07 2.37 13.66
N PHE A 54 15.49 2.75 12.53
CA PHE A 54 14.25 3.54 12.46
C PHE A 54 13.01 2.65 12.47
N ILE A 55 13.05 1.46 11.86
CA ILE A 55 11.97 0.46 11.89
C ILE A 55 12.47 -0.78 12.63
N ALA A 56 12.35 -0.77 13.96
CA ALA A 56 12.69 -1.91 14.78
C ALA A 56 11.86 -3.14 14.37
N ASN A 57 12.54 -4.22 13.96
CA ASN A 57 12.00 -5.51 13.48
C ASN A 57 11.52 -5.50 12.02
N SER A 58 12.44 -5.11 11.14
CA SER A 58 12.29 -4.83 9.71
C SER A 58 11.68 -5.96 8.86
N SER A 59 10.39 -5.85 8.60
CA SER A 59 9.87 -6.08 7.25
C SER A 59 8.59 -5.27 7.10
N CYS A 60 8.59 -4.29 6.18
CA CYS A 60 7.37 -3.61 5.81
C CYS A 60 6.46 -4.62 5.09
N GLU A 61 5.59 -5.29 5.83
CA GLU A 61 4.74 -6.36 5.28
C GLU A 61 3.73 -5.82 4.28
N ARG A 62 3.25 -4.58 4.51
CA ARG A 62 2.21 -3.95 3.71
C ARG A 62 2.33 -2.43 3.73
N ILE A 63 2.28 -1.84 2.54
CA ILE A 63 2.13 -0.39 2.37
C ILE A 63 0.67 -0.12 1.96
N THR A 64 0.06 0.86 2.61
CA THR A 64 -1.27 1.36 2.22
C THR A 64 -1.18 2.83 1.85
N ILE A 65 -1.64 3.19 0.66
CA ILE A 65 -1.76 4.59 0.22
C ILE A 65 -3.23 4.94 0.27
N ASP A 66 -3.59 5.83 1.19
CA ASP A 66 -4.97 6.17 1.48
C ASP A 66 -5.38 7.49 0.82
N TYR A 67 -6.25 7.42 -0.20
CA TYR A 67 -6.86 8.60 -0.81
C TYR A 67 -8.30 8.78 -0.29
N GLU A 68 -8.91 9.92 -0.61
CA GLU A 68 -10.27 10.26 -0.20
C GLU A 68 -11.31 9.24 -0.70
N HIS A 69 -11.23 8.85 -1.97
CA HIS A 69 -12.24 8.00 -2.63
C HIS A 69 -11.76 6.58 -2.96
N HIS A 70 -10.49 6.29 -2.75
CA HIS A 70 -9.91 4.97 -3.01
C HIS A 70 -8.67 4.76 -2.15
N SER A 71 -8.16 3.53 -2.12
CA SER A 71 -6.88 3.23 -1.50
C SER A 71 -6.12 2.20 -2.32
N TYR A 72 -4.81 2.20 -2.15
CA TYR A 72 -3.94 1.14 -2.65
C TYR A 72 -3.44 0.31 -1.50
N SER A 73 -3.43 -1.01 -1.67
CA SER A 73 -2.66 -1.91 -0.84
C SER A 73 -1.55 -2.53 -1.67
N ILE A 74 -0.34 -2.50 -1.13
CA ILE A 74 0.87 -3.00 -1.76
C ILE A 74 1.52 -4.00 -0.80
N CYS A 75 1.77 -5.22 -1.28
CA CYS A 75 2.49 -6.26 -0.53
C CYS A 75 3.49 -6.95 -1.46
N MET A 76 4.60 -7.44 -0.91
CA MET A 76 5.57 -8.24 -1.67
C MET A 76 5.56 -9.68 -1.18
N SER A 77 5.50 -10.65 -2.10
CA SER A 77 5.61 -12.08 -1.76
C SER A 77 6.18 -12.85 -2.95
N ASN A 78 7.06 -13.82 -2.72
CA ASN A 78 7.67 -14.65 -3.77
C ASN A 78 8.25 -13.85 -4.95
N ARG A 79 8.98 -12.75 -4.67
CA ARG A 79 9.54 -11.82 -5.68
C ARG A 79 8.51 -11.17 -6.60
N HIS A 80 7.24 -11.17 -6.18
CA HIS A 80 6.16 -10.47 -6.84
C HIS A 80 5.65 -9.34 -5.96
N ILE A 81 5.31 -8.24 -6.59
CA ILE A 81 4.69 -7.08 -5.95
C ILE A 81 3.22 -7.10 -6.34
N TYR A 82 2.37 -7.19 -5.33
CA TYR A 82 0.92 -7.20 -5.47
C TYR A 82 0.37 -5.84 -5.11
N ILE A 83 -0.32 -5.21 -6.05
CA ILE A 83 -0.95 -3.91 -5.88
C ILE A 83 -2.44 -4.09 -6.12
N VAL A 84 -3.26 -3.67 -5.16
CA VAL A 84 -4.72 -3.72 -5.27
C VAL A 84 -5.30 -2.34 -5.00
N LYS A 85 -6.17 -1.87 -5.89
CA LYS A 85 -6.92 -0.63 -5.71
C LYS A 85 -8.33 -0.95 -5.21
N PHE A 86 -8.70 -0.32 -4.10
CA PHE A 86 -10.01 -0.43 -3.49
C PHE A 86 -10.80 0.86 -3.67
N SER A 87 -12.08 0.76 -4.01
CA SER A 87 -13.00 1.89 -3.96
C SER A 87 -13.46 2.11 -2.52
N LYS A 88 -13.50 3.37 -2.08
CA LYS A 88 -14.21 3.76 -0.87
C LYS A 88 -15.57 4.30 -1.30
N GLY A 89 -16.60 3.46 -1.25
CA GLY A 89 -17.97 3.94 -1.46
C GLY A 89 -18.37 4.87 -0.31
N GLN A 90 -18.99 6.02 -0.60
CA GLN A 90 -19.76 6.75 0.40
C GLN A 90 -21.05 5.98 0.67
N ASN A 91 -20.98 4.86 1.39
CA ASN A 91 -22.16 4.13 1.83
C ASN A 91 -22.00 3.74 3.30
N GLY A 92 -22.60 4.56 4.16
CA GLY A 92 -22.97 4.23 5.54
C GLY A 92 -21.85 3.78 6.46
N ALA A 93 -21.32 4.73 7.24
CA ALA A 93 -20.63 4.55 8.52
C ALA A 93 -20.19 3.10 8.84
N THR A 94 -19.06 2.66 8.26
CA THR A 94 -18.21 1.70 8.96
C THR A 94 -17.00 2.50 9.40
N THR A 95 -17.04 2.97 10.65
CA THR A 95 -15.94 3.66 11.32
C THR A 95 -14.79 2.67 11.49
N SER A 96 -14.01 2.45 10.44
CA SER A 96 -12.78 1.67 10.51
C SER A 96 -11.76 2.49 11.27
N SER A 97 -11.63 2.24 12.58
CA SER A 97 -10.59 2.81 13.42
C SER A 97 -9.24 2.42 12.83
N SER A 98 -8.59 3.36 12.16
CA SER A 98 -7.24 3.17 11.65
C SER A 98 -6.28 3.62 12.73
N SER A 99 -5.52 2.68 13.27
CA SER A 99 -4.39 2.98 14.15
C SER A 99 -3.27 3.52 13.26
N SER A 100 -3.11 4.83 13.23
CA SER A 100 -2.00 5.45 12.51
C SER A 100 -0.88 5.74 13.49
N THR A 101 0.25 5.06 13.31
CA THR A 101 1.50 5.43 13.97
C THR A 101 2.24 6.39 13.05
N SER A 102 2.27 7.66 13.43
CA SER A 102 3.04 8.66 12.71
C SER A 102 4.40 8.81 13.37
N VAL A 103 5.45 8.63 12.57
CA VAL A 103 6.85 8.77 12.99
C VAL A 103 7.43 9.98 12.28
N TYR A 104 7.91 10.97 13.04
CA TYR A 104 8.55 12.16 12.48
C TYR A 104 9.85 12.47 13.24
N ILE A 105 10.80 13.07 12.53
CA ILE A 105 12.03 13.62 13.10
C ILE A 105 11.81 15.11 13.31
N ASP A 106 11.95 15.57 14.56
CA ASP A 106 11.81 16.99 14.88
C ASP A 106 13.07 17.79 14.50
N ALA A 107 13.03 19.11 14.65
CA ALA A 107 14.16 20.00 14.34
C ALA A 107 15.40 19.74 15.22
N ASN A 108 15.26 18.99 16.31
CA ASN A 108 16.34 18.60 17.21
C ASN A 108 16.90 17.21 16.86
N ASN A 109 16.45 16.61 15.76
CA ASN A 109 16.82 15.26 15.34
C ASN A 109 16.39 14.18 16.36
N GLU A 110 15.31 14.44 17.10
CA GLU A 110 14.70 13.48 18.02
C GLU A 110 13.56 12.72 17.32
N LEU A 111 13.56 11.39 17.50
CA LEU A 111 12.55 10.51 16.94
C LEU A 111 11.28 10.60 17.77
N THR A 112 10.24 11.23 17.23
CA THR A 112 8.95 11.36 17.91
C THR A 112 7.95 10.38 17.30
N THR A 113 7.38 9.51 18.12
CA THR A 113 6.34 8.57 17.71
C THR A 113 5.00 8.99 18.30
N ASN A 114 4.05 9.34 17.44
CA ASN A 114 2.69 9.66 17.85
C ASN A 114 1.74 8.58 17.34
N SER A 115 1.15 7.84 18.27
CA SER A 115 0.07 6.89 17.95
C SER A 115 -1.26 7.60 18.10
N GLY A 116 -1.94 7.81 16.97
CA GLY A 116 -3.27 8.41 16.92
C GLY A 116 -4.31 7.38 16.51
N THR A 117 -5.38 7.27 17.29
CA THR A 117 -6.59 6.57 16.85
C THR A 117 -7.40 7.56 16.03
N VAL A 118 -7.42 7.38 14.71
CA VAL A 118 -8.26 8.21 13.84
C VAL A 118 -9.62 7.54 13.74
N LEU A 119 -10.62 8.15 14.39
CA LEU A 119 -12.03 7.86 14.16
C LEU A 119 -12.49 8.80 13.05
N ALA A 120 -12.76 8.25 11.87
CA ALA A 120 -13.39 8.97 10.75
C ALA A 120 -14.91 8.86 10.85
#